data_AF-A0A7Y6KQW5-F1
#
_entry.id   AF-A0A7Y6KQW5-F1
#
_cell.length_a   1.000
_cell.length_b   1.000
_cell.length_c   1.000
_cell.angle_alpha   90.00
_cell.angle_beta   90.00
_cell.angle_gamma   90.00
#
_symmetry.space_group_name_H-M   'P 1'
#
loop_
_entity.id
_entity.type
_entity.pdbx_description
1 polymer ?
#
loop_
_entity_poly.entity_id
_entity_poly.type
_entity_poly.pdbx_seq_one_letter_code
_entity_poly.pdbx_strand_id
1 'polypeptide(L)'
;MAPGHVAYGLAAQYGLRIPAETVVAWERGLATPGERELTALAGVLWCAPGELLAAASTLREHRLSRELSVDDLARQLGMTGASYLRMEETGRWKGNERQSAALCRALGLSPAQFLTATGRDEELAELLTSAVTTRWQAYVRPVAKIVPLERARIQEVLEQLHADYQALMVSTLSWSSTGQERSGSTGDAGRAFLARVVDQFWRTAGV
;
A
#
# COMPACT_ATOMS: atom_id res chain seq x y z
N MET A 1 -23.01 -9.10 18.39
CA MET A 1 -22.92 -9.05 19.87
C MET A 1 -23.01 -7.59 20.32
N ALA A 2 -23.48 -7.31 21.54
CA ALA A 2 -23.44 -5.94 22.07
C ALA A 2 -22.02 -5.57 22.56
N PRO A 3 -21.53 -4.33 22.36
CA PRO A 3 -20.19 -3.91 22.78
C PRO A 3 -19.89 -4.14 24.27
N GLY A 4 -20.89 -4.03 25.13
CA GLY A 4 -20.76 -4.33 26.57
C GLY A 4 -20.46 -5.81 26.87
N HIS A 5 -20.99 -6.75 26.08
CA HIS A 5 -20.67 -8.17 26.23
C HIS A 5 -19.23 -8.48 25.78
N VAL A 6 -18.76 -7.79 24.74
CA VAL A 6 -17.37 -7.91 24.26
C VAL A 6 -16.40 -7.37 25.30
N ALA A 7 -16.66 -6.18 25.84
CA ALA A 7 -15.87 -5.59 26.93
C ALA A 7 -15.80 -6.50 28.17
N TYR A 8 -16.92 -7.10 28.56
CA TYR A 8 -16.94 -8.10 29.62
C TYR A 8 -16.09 -9.34 29.29
N GLY A 9 -16.21 -9.88 28.07
CA GLY A 9 -15.42 -11.03 27.61
C GLY A 9 -13.91 -10.76 27.64
N LEU A 10 -13.49 -9.57 27.18
CA LEU A 10 -12.09 -9.11 27.22
C LEU A 10 -11.54 -9.07 28.65
N ALA A 11 -12.34 -8.55 29.60
CA ALA A 11 -11.94 -8.48 31.00
C ALA A 11 -11.90 -9.87 31.66
N ALA A 12 -12.93 -10.70 31.43
CA ALA A 12 -13.10 -11.98 32.11
C ALA A 12 -12.12 -13.06 31.60
N GLN A 13 -11.86 -13.13 30.29
CA GLN A 13 -11.07 -14.19 29.67
C GLN A 13 -9.60 -13.80 29.48
N TYR A 14 -9.33 -12.52 29.22
CA TYR A 14 -7.99 -12.03 28.86
C TYR A 14 -7.43 -11.00 29.85
N GLY A 15 -8.19 -10.63 30.88
CA GLY A 15 -7.78 -9.64 31.89
C GLY A 15 -7.69 -8.21 31.37
N LEU A 16 -8.21 -7.93 30.16
CA LEU A 16 -8.15 -6.62 29.53
C LEU A 16 -9.37 -5.79 29.92
N ARG A 17 -9.18 -4.83 30.83
CA ARG A 17 -10.24 -3.91 31.27
C ARG A 17 -10.41 -2.78 30.27
N ILE A 18 -11.16 -3.04 29.22
CA ILE A 18 -11.46 -2.09 28.15
C ILE A 18 -12.93 -1.71 28.26
N PRO A 19 -13.26 -0.41 28.26
CA PRO A 19 -14.64 0.00 28.46
C PRO A 19 -15.43 -0.12 27.15
N ALA A 20 -16.75 -0.24 27.25
CA ALA A 20 -17.61 -0.54 26.09
C ALA A 20 -17.57 0.57 25.03
N GLU A 21 -17.36 1.82 25.43
CA GLU A 21 -17.19 2.96 24.52
C GLU A 21 -15.96 2.81 23.63
N THR A 22 -14.87 2.20 24.11
CA THR A 22 -13.68 1.93 23.30
C THR A 22 -13.96 0.86 22.26
N VAL A 23 -14.75 -0.16 22.61
CA VAL A 23 -15.20 -1.18 21.65
C VAL A 23 -16.08 -0.54 20.57
N VAL A 24 -16.99 0.37 20.95
CA VAL A 24 -17.80 1.15 19.98
C VAL A 24 -16.91 2.05 19.11
N ALA A 25 -15.87 2.65 19.67
CA ALA A 25 -14.93 3.46 18.89
C ALA A 25 -14.17 2.61 17.85
N TRP A 26 -13.78 1.38 18.19
CA TRP A 26 -13.19 0.44 17.24
C TRP A 26 -14.18 0.03 16.14
N GLU A 27 -15.42 -0.33 16.51
CA GLU A 27 -16.47 -0.69 15.54
C GLU A 27 -16.76 0.46 14.56
N ARG A 28 -16.61 1.71 15.00
CA ARG A 28 -16.80 2.92 14.18
C ARG A 28 -15.53 3.37 13.45
N GLY A 29 -14.39 2.68 13.63
CA GLY A 29 -13.10 3.07 13.06
C GLY A 29 -12.53 4.38 13.62
N LEU A 30 -13.03 4.85 14.76
CA LEU A 30 -12.55 6.06 15.45
C LEU A 30 -11.26 5.82 16.26
N ALA A 31 -10.97 4.55 16.54
CA ALA A 31 -9.73 4.10 17.17
C ALA A 31 -9.33 2.75 16.58
N THR A 32 -8.06 2.37 16.74
CA THR A 32 -7.55 1.06 16.32
C THR A 32 -7.04 0.26 17.52
N PRO A 33 -7.42 -1.02 17.67
CA PRO A 33 -6.95 -1.83 18.79
C PRO A 33 -5.45 -2.12 18.70
N GLY A 34 -4.82 -2.25 19.86
CA GLY A 34 -3.49 -2.84 20.07
C GLY A 34 -3.39 -4.26 19.52
N GLU A 35 -2.17 -4.77 19.31
CA GLU A 35 -1.95 -6.18 18.89
C GLU A 35 -2.57 -7.16 19.89
N ARG A 36 -2.28 -6.99 21.18
CA ARG A 36 -2.85 -7.82 22.26
C ARG A 36 -4.38 -7.69 22.34
N GLU A 37 -4.91 -6.51 22.07
CA GLU A 37 -6.35 -6.23 22.11
C GLU A 37 -7.06 -6.87 20.93
N LEU A 38 -6.48 -6.82 19.73
CA LEU A 38 -7.00 -7.47 18.54
C LEU A 38 -7.04 -8.99 18.68
N THR A 39 -5.97 -9.61 19.19
CA THR A 39 -5.96 -11.07 19.45
C THR A 39 -7.01 -11.46 20.48
N ALA A 40 -7.20 -10.66 21.54
CA ALA A 40 -8.22 -10.93 22.55
C ALA A 40 -9.64 -10.72 21.99
N LEU A 41 -9.86 -9.69 21.17
CA LEU A 41 -11.13 -9.46 20.47
C LEU A 41 -11.48 -10.65 19.57
N ALA A 42 -10.52 -11.11 18.77
CA ALA A 42 -10.68 -12.27 17.90
C ALA A 42 -11.08 -13.52 18.70
N GLY A 43 -10.44 -13.76 19.84
CA GLY A 43 -10.79 -14.84 20.75
C GLY A 43 -12.20 -14.72 21.34
N VAL A 44 -12.61 -13.53 21.80
CA VAL A 44 -13.96 -13.28 22.33
C VAL A 44 -15.04 -13.42 21.25
N LEU A 45 -14.73 -13.02 20.02
CA LEU A 45 -15.64 -13.05 18.87
C LEU A 45 -15.61 -14.36 18.10
N TRP A 46 -14.73 -15.29 18.48
CA TRP A 46 -14.53 -16.60 17.84
C TRP A 46 -14.21 -16.50 16.35
N CYS A 47 -13.40 -15.52 15.98
CA CYS A 47 -12.92 -15.30 14.62
C CYS A 47 -11.39 -15.18 14.58
N ALA A 48 -10.80 -15.21 13.39
CA ALA A 48 -9.38 -14.91 13.22
C ALA A 48 -9.13 -13.40 13.33
N PRO A 49 -7.98 -12.93 13.86
CA PRO A 49 -7.65 -11.50 13.92
C PRO A 49 -7.73 -10.80 12.55
N GLY A 50 -7.39 -11.51 11.48
CA GLY A 50 -7.50 -11.01 10.11
C GLY A 50 -8.94 -10.74 9.66
N GLU A 51 -9.93 -11.44 10.19
CA GLU A 51 -11.35 -11.20 9.86
C GLU A 51 -11.89 -9.90 10.47
N LEU A 52 -11.22 -9.38 11.51
CA LEU A 52 -11.53 -8.08 12.10
C LEU A 52 -10.90 -6.91 11.32
N LEU A 53 -9.98 -7.19 10.40
CA LEU A 53 -9.29 -6.21 9.58
C LEU A 53 -9.94 -6.15 8.18
N ALA A 54 -10.92 -5.27 8.00
CA ALA A 54 -11.76 -5.18 6.80
C ALA A 54 -10.97 -4.99 5.47
N ALA A 55 -9.77 -4.42 5.54
CA ALA A 55 -8.72 -4.52 4.52
C ALA A 55 -7.41 -4.05 5.17
N ALA A 56 -6.43 -4.95 5.31
CA ALA A 56 -5.13 -4.56 5.82
C ALA A 56 -4.50 -3.53 4.87
N SER A 57 -4.20 -2.36 5.41
CA SER A 57 -3.67 -1.19 4.71
C SER A 57 -2.29 -0.79 5.23
N THR A 58 -1.92 -1.26 6.43
CA THR A 58 -0.61 -0.99 7.05
C THR A 58 0.20 -2.27 7.20
N LEU A 59 1.53 -2.14 7.30
CA LEU A 59 2.42 -3.30 7.55
C LEU A 59 1.99 -4.09 8.79
N ARG A 60 1.60 -3.37 9.84
CA ARG A 60 1.12 -3.95 11.09
C ARG A 60 -0.15 -4.78 10.88
N GLU A 61 -1.14 -4.24 10.17
CA GLU A 61 -2.38 -4.98 9.89
C GLU A 61 -2.13 -6.22 9.04
N HIS A 62 -1.26 -6.13 8.04
CA HIS A 62 -0.85 -7.29 7.25
C HIS A 62 -0.15 -8.34 8.11
N ARG A 63 0.75 -7.94 9.01
CA ARG A 63 1.41 -8.83 9.95
C ARG A 63 0.42 -9.52 10.88
N LEU A 64 -0.51 -8.76 11.46
CA LEU A 64 -1.54 -9.28 12.36
C LEU A 64 -2.50 -10.24 11.66
N SER A 65 -2.85 -9.96 10.39
CA SER A 65 -3.67 -10.88 9.57
C SER A 65 -3.00 -12.23 9.33
N ARG A 66 -1.67 -12.31 9.47
CA ARG A 66 -0.86 -13.53 9.34
C ARG A 66 -0.39 -14.08 10.67
N GLU A 67 -0.84 -13.49 11.79
CA GLU A 67 -0.48 -13.90 13.15
C GLU A 67 1.05 -13.99 13.38
N LEU A 68 1.81 -13.16 12.67
CA LEU A 68 3.27 -13.14 12.77
C LEU A 68 3.71 -12.18 13.88
N SER A 69 4.62 -12.64 14.75
CA SER A 69 5.23 -11.75 15.73
C SER A 69 6.24 -10.80 15.07
N VAL A 70 6.48 -9.65 15.70
CA VAL A 70 7.52 -8.68 15.30
C VAL A 70 8.89 -9.37 15.20
N ASP A 71 9.23 -10.22 16.17
CA ASP A 71 10.54 -10.87 16.23
C ASP A 71 10.69 -11.98 15.19
N ASP A 72 9.63 -12.74 14.89
CA ASP A 72 9.64 -13.75 13.82
C ASP A 72 9.88 -13.10 12.46
N LEU A 73 9.15 -12.03 12.17
CA LEU A 73 9.27 -11.33 10.90
C LEU A 73 10.63 -10.61 10.78
N ALA A 74 11.09 -9.95 11.84
CA ALA A 74 12.41 -9.33 11.86
C ALA A 74 13.53 -10.35 11.62
N ARG A 75 13.43 -11.55 12.22
CA ARG A 75 14.38 -12.66 11.97
C ARG A 75 14.36 -13.12 10.51
N GLN A 76 13.18 -13.30 9.91
CA GLN A 76 13.07 -13.68 8.50
C GLN A 76 13.67 -12.63 7.55
N LEU A 77 13.58 -11.35 7.93
CA LEU A 77 14.12 -10.22 7.18
C LEU A 77 15.62 -9.98 7.44
N GLY A 78 16.22 -10.65 8.43
CA GLY A 78 17.59 -10.42 8.86
C GLY A 78 17.82 -9.03 9.45
N MET A 79 16.85 -8.50 10.20
CA MET A 79 16.96 -7.23 10.94
C MET A 79 16.55 -7.40 12.41
N THR A 80 16.78 -6.37 13.22
CA THR A 80 16.37 -6.40 14.63
C THR A 80 14.88 -6.07 14.79
N GLY A 81 14.21 -6.67 15.77
CA GLY A 81 12.80 -6.40 16.07
C GLY A 81 12.52 -4.92 16.30
N ALA A 82 13.40 -4.22 17.03
CA ALA A 82 13.28 -2.77 17.26
C ALA A 82 13.44 -1.93 15.97
N SER A 83 14.21 -2.41 14.98
CA SER A 83 14.31 -1.73 13.70
C SER A 83 13.04 -1.92 12.88
N TYR A 84 12.47 -3.14 12.88
CA TYR A 84 11.22 -3.43 12.21
C TYR A 84 10.05 -2.67 12.83
N LEU A 85 9.93 -2.70 14.16
CA LEU A 85 8.86 -2.02 14.89
C LEU A 85 8.84 -0.51 14.60
N ARG A 86 10.00 0.14 14.57
CA ARG A 86 10.07 1.56 14.16
C ARG A 86 9.57 1.80 12.73
N MET A 87 9.78 0.87 11.81
CA MET A 87 9.26 0.99 10.44
C MET A 87 7.74 0.81 10.40
N GLU A 88 7.19 -0.12 11.20
CA GLU A 88 5.73 -0.25 11.36
C GLU A 88 5.11 1.02 11.96
N GLU A 89 5.69 1.56 13.04
CA GLU A 89 5.17 2.74 13.75
C GLU A 89 5.25 4.01 12.90
N THR A 90 6.34 4.19 12.15
CA THR A 90 6.52 5.36 11.28
C THR A 90 5.78 5.23 9.95
N GLY A 91 5.27 4.02 9.63
CA GLY A 91 4.72 3.69 8.32
C GLY A 91 5.73 3.81 7.18
N ARG A 92 7.02 3.99 7.46
CA ARG A 92 8.08 4.23 6.47
C ARG A 92 9.05 3.08 6.43
N TRP A 93 9.03 2.34 5.33
CA TRP A 93 9.97 1.26 5.10
C TRP A 93 11.34 1.77 4.63
N LYS A 94 12.41 1.28 5.27
CA LYS A 94 13.80 1.63 4.93
C LYS A 94 14.68 0.41 4.64
N GLY A 95 14.08 -0.75 4.38
CA GLY A 95 14.79 -1.96 4.02
C GLY A 95 15.41 -1.91 2.62
N ASN A 96 16.36 -2.80 2.34
CA ASN A 96 16.92 -2.96 0.99
C ASN A 96 16.01 -3.80 0.07
N GLU A 97 16.39 -3.96 -1.21
CA GLU A 97 15.62 -4.73 -2.21
C GLU A 97 15.34 -6.17 -1.74
N ARG A 98 16.36 -6.84 -1.16
CA ARG A 98 16.24 -8.22 -0.65
C ARG A 98 15.27 -8.32 0.52
N GLN A 99 15.29 -7.35 1.44
CA GLN A 99 14.39 -7.28 2.58
C GLN A 99 12.96 -6.97 2.14
N SER A 100 12.79 -6.08 1.16
CA SER A 100 11.47 -5.73 0.61
C SER A 100 10.83 -6.95 -0.08
N ALA A 101 11.60 -7.70 -0.86
CA ALA A 101 11.15 -8.95 -1.47
C ALA A 101 10.85 -10.05 -0.44
N ALA A 102 11.64 -10.14 0.64
CA ALA A 102 11.36 -11.05 1.75
C ALA A 102 10.08 -10.67 2.50
N LEU A 103 9.85 -9.38 2.76
CA LEU A 103 8.64 -8.87 3.40
C LEU A 103 7.39 -9.18 2.58
N CYS A 104 7.43 -8.90 1.27
CA CYS A 104 6.31 -9.20 0.37
C CYS A 104 5.95 -10.69 0.40
N ARG A 105 6.95 -11.58 0.40
CA ARG A 105 6.72 -13.02 0.48
C ARG A 105 6.18 -13.46 1.85
N ALA A 106 6.72 -12.93 2.94
CA ALA A 106 6.29 -13.29 4.30
C ALA A 106 4.85 -12.85 4.59
N LEU A 107 4.48 -11.66 4.14
CA LEU A 107 3.14 -11.09 4.35
C LEU A 107 2.15 -11.44 3.21
N GLY A 108 2.62 -12.06 2.12
CA GLY A 108 1.82 -12.35 0.93
C GLY A 108 1.29 -11.09 0.26
N LEU A 109 2.09 -10.02 0.24
CA LEU A 109 1.72 -8.74 -0.36
C LEU A 109 1.98 -8.75 -1.85
N SER A 110 1.03 -8.23 -2.61
CA SER A 110 1.34 -7.73 -3.94
C SER A 110 2.30 -6.53 -3.83
N PRO A 111 3.12 -6.28 -4.87
CA PRO A 111 3.96 -5.08 -4.92
C PRO A 111 3.20 -3.76 -4.70
N ALA A 112 1.94 -3.69 -5.15
CA ALA A 112 1.06 -2.54 -4.93
C ALA A 112 0.69 -2.38 -3.46
N GLN A 113 0.21 -3.45 -2.81
CA GLN A 113 -0.09 -3.45 -1.38
C GLN A 113 1.13 -3.11 -0.53
N PHE A 114 2.33 -3.54 -0.94
CA PHE A 114 3.56 -3.17 -0.27
C PHE A 114 3.82 -1.65 -0.33
N LEU A 115 3.63 -0.98 -1.46
CA LEU A 115 3.86 0.47 -1.52
C LEU A 115 2.85 1.26 -0.71
N THR A 116 1.58 0.86 -0.75
CA THR A 116 0.54 1.45 0.08
C THR A 116 0.83 1.24 1.57
N ALA A 117 1.20 0.02 1.97
CA ALA A 117 1.55 -0.29 3.35
C ALA A 117 2.82 0.43 3.85
N THR A 118 3.69 0.87 2.95
CA THR A 118 4.95 1.55 3.28
C THR A 118 4.93 3.06 3.04
N GLY A 119 3.78 3.62 2.63
CA GLY A 119 3.60 5.05 2.40
C GLY A 119 4.48 5.62 1.29
N ARG A 120 4.88 4.80 0.30
CA ARG A 120 5.78 5.21 -0.79
C ARG A 120 5.06 5.51 -2.10
N ASP A 121 3.73 5.53 -2.08
CA ASP A 121 2.90 5.79 -3.25
C ASP A 121 3.15 7.18 -3.85
N GLU A 122 3.33 8.21 -3.01
CA GLU A 122 3.64 9.57 -3.46
C GLU A 122 5.01 9.65 -4.14
N GLU A 123 6.05 9.04 -3.54
CA GLU A 123 7.40 8.98 -4.12
C GLU A 123 7.40 8.25 -5.47
N LEU A 124 6.62 7.18 -5.59
CA LEU A 124 6.44 6.48 -6.87
C LEU A 124 5.70 7.37 -7.88
N ALA A 125 4.62 8.02 -7.49
CA ALA A 125 3.83 8.88 -8.38
C ALA A 125 4.68 10.00 -9.00
N GLU A 126 5.55 10.62 -8.20
CA GLU A 126 6.49 11.65 -8.67
C GLU A 126 7.50 11.11 -9.68
N LEU A 127 8.11 9.95 -9.38
CA LEU A 127 9.08 9.30 -10.28
C LEU A 127 8.41 8.86 -11.58
N LEU A 128 7.22 8.27 -11.52
CA LEU A 128 6.47 7.84 -12.70
C LEU A 128 6.04 9.03 -13.55
N THR A 129 5.51 10.09 -12.93
CA THR A 129 5.14 11.33 -13.64
C THR A 129 6.35 11.91 -14.37
N SER A 130 7.50 11.97 -13.71
CA SER A 130 8.75 12.44 -14.31
C SER A 130 9.22 11.53 -15.45
N ALA A 131 9.14 10.20 -15.26
CA ALA A 131 9.53 9.22 -16.27
C ALA A 131 8.68 9.31 -17.55
N VAL A 132 7.36 9.44 -17.38
CA VAL A 132 6.39 9.49 -18.47
C VAL A 132 6.48 10.81 -19.24
N THR A 133 6.69 11.94 -18.56
CA THR A 133 6.75 13.27 -19.19
C THR A 133 8.09 13.59 -19.83
N THR A 134 9.18 12.97 -19.36
CA THR A 134 10.55 13.25 -19.84
C THR A 134 11.17 12.04 -20.53
N ARG A 135 12.26 11.49 -19.96
CA ARG A 135 13.02 10.37 -20.49
C ARG A 135 12.94 9.19 -19.54
N TRP A 136 12.05 8.25 -19.85
CA TRP A 136 11.75 7.10 -18.99
C TRP A 136 12.97 6.21 -18.66
N GLN A 137 13.97 6.09 -19.55
CA GLN A 137 15.11 5.19 -19.32
C GLN A 137 15.96 5.58 -18.09
N ALA A 138 16.00 6.88 -17.75
CA ALA A 138 16.75 7.35 -16.58
C ALA A 138 16.08 6.93 -15.25
N TYR A 139 14.79 6.64 -15.27
CA TYR A 139 13.96 6.37 -14.09
C TYR A 139 13.82 4.88 -13.77
N VAL A 140 14.31 3.97 -14.62
CA VAL A 140 14.30 2.52 -14.36
C VAL A 140 15.01 2.17 -13.05
N ARG A 141 16.20 2.74 -12.80
CA ARG A 141 16.97 2.47 -11.58
C ARG A 141 16.32 3.06 -10.32
N PRO A 142 15.88 4.34 -10.32
CA PRO A 142 15.08 4.90 -9.22
C PRO A 142 13.85 4.06 -8.87
N VAL A 143 13.03 3.69 -9.86
CA VAL A 143 11.79 2.92 -9.63
C VAL A 143 12.11 1.51 -9.10
N ALA A 144 13.12 0.83 -9.64
CA ALA A 144 13.54 -0.50 -9.17
C ALA A 144 14.02 -0.55 -7.72
N LYS A 145 14.44 0.60 -7.16
CA LYS A 145 14.83 0.70 -5.75
C LYS A 145 13.62 0.72 -4.80
N ILE A 146 12.45 1.11 -5.32
CA ILE A 146 11.22 1.32 -4.55
C ILE A 146 10.29 0.13 -4.72
N VAL A 147 10.11 -0.27 -5.97
CA VAL A 147 9.17 -1.30 -6.38
C VAL A 147 9.85 -2.65 -6.32
N PRO A 148 9.31 -3.65 -5.61
CA PRO A 148 9.85 -5.00 -5.56
C PRO A 148 9.49 -5.79 -6.84
N LEU A 149 9.82 -5.24 -8.02
CA LEU A 149 9.67 -5.86 -9.32
C LEU A 149 11.03 -6.00 -10.01
N GLU A 150 11.14 -6.96 -10.93
CA GLU A 150 12.34 -7.13 -11.73
C GLU A 150 12.58 -5.93 -12.66
N ARG A 151 13.85 -5.55 -12.84
CA ARG A 151 14.22 -4.39 -13.67
C ARG A 151 13.73 -4.50 -15.11
N ALA A 152 13.74 -5.71 -15.68
CA ALA A 152 13.23 -5.95 -17.04
C ALA A 152 11.74 -5.60 -17.13
N ARG A 153 10.93 -6.06 -16.16
CA ARG A 153 9.51 -5.75 -16.08
C ARG A 153 9.26 -4.25 -15.91
N ILE A 154 10.04 -3.58 -15.06
CA ILE A 154 9.94 -2.13 -14.87
C ILE A 154 10.25 -1.39 -16.18
N GLN A 155 11.25 -1.84 -16.92
CA GLN A 155 11.61 -1.26 -18.22
C GLN A 155 10.45 -1.33 -19.22
N GLU A 156 9.87 -2.52 -19.39
CA GLU A 156 8.71 -2.76 -20.27
C GLU A 156 7.52 -1.86 -19.91
N VAL A 157 7.18 -1.80 -18.61
CA VAL A 157 6.05 -1.01 -18.12
C VAL A 157 6.28 0.49 -18.33
N LEU A 158 7.49 0.99 -18.05
CA LEU A 158 7.82 2.40 -18.25
C LEU A 158 7.83 2.80 -19.72
N GLU A 159 8.31 1.91 -20.61
CA GLU A 159 8.27 2.12 -22.06
C GLU A 159 6.83 2.22 -22.55
N GLN A 160 5.95 1.30 -22.13
CA GLN A 160 4.54 1.30 -22.50
C GLN A 160 3.82 2.55 -21.99
N LEU A 161 3.99 2.91 -20.71
CA LEU A 161 3.37 4.11 -20.14
C LEU A 161 3.79 5.39 -20.85
N HIS A 162 5.08 5.47 -21.22
CA HIS A 162 5.58 6.61 -21.99
C HIS A 162 4.96 6.64 -23.38
N ALA A 163 4.89 5.51 -24.08
CA ALA A 163 4.24 5.42 -25.39
C ALA A 163 2.76 5.81 -25.35
N ASP A 164 2.01 5.33 -24.34
CA ASP A 164 0.59 5.64 -24.14
C ASP A 164 0.38 7.15 -23.90
N TYR A 165 1.22 7.76 -23.06
CA TYR A 165 1.18 9.20 -22.82
C TYR A 165 1.51 10.00 -24.07
N GLN A 166 2.55 9.62 -24.82
CA GLN A 166 2.90 10.30 -26.07
C GLN A 166 1.79 10.15 -27.13
N ALA A 167 1.13 9.01 -27.22
CA ALA A 167 -0.02 8.81 -28.12
C ALA A 167 -1.20 9.73 -27.75
N LEU A 168 -1.46 9.94 -26.46
CA LEU A 168 -2.45 10.92 -25.98
C LEU A 168 -2.02 12.37 -26.33
N MET A 169 -0.73 12.70 -26.24
CA MET A 169 -0.21 14.02 -26.62
C MET A 169 -0.19 14.26 -28.14
N VAL A 170 -0.02 13.24 -28.97
CA VAL A 170 -0.05 13.36 -30.44
C VAL A 170 -1.49 13.42 -30.97
N SER A 171 -2.41 12.61 -30.43
CA SER A 171 -3.82 12.65 -30.80
C SER A 171 -4.47 14.00 -30.49
N THR A 172 -4.03 14.67 -29.42
CA THR A 172 -4.47 16.03 -29.08
C THR A 172 -3.97 17.10 -30.08
N LEU A 173 -2.79 16.93 -30.67
CA LEU A 173 -2.26 17.81 -31.73
C LEU A 173 -2.99 17.60 -33.06
N SER A 174 -3.34 16.36 -33.41
CA SER A 174 -4.06 15.99 -34.64
C SER A 174 -5.44 16.66 -34.74
N TRP A 175 -6.25 16.64 -33.68
CA TRP A 175 -7.56 17.30 -33.65
C TRP A 175 -7.50 18.83 -33.51
N SER A 176 -6.41 19.39 -32.98
CA SER A 176 -6.24 20.85 -32.90
C SER A 176 -6.07 21.51 -34.28
N SER A 177 -5.75 20.73 -35.33
CA SER A 177 -5.64 21.21 -36.71
C SER A 177 -7.00 21.37 -37.41
N THR A 178 -8.08 20.82 -36.84
CA THR A 178 -9.41 20.79 -37.46
C THR A 178 -10.41 21.58 -36.60
N GLY A 179 -10.34 22.91 -36.70
CA GLY A 179 -11.42 23.88 -36.45
C GLY A 179 -12.39 23.69 -35.26
N GLN A 180 -12.35 24.67 -34.35
CA GLN A 180 -13.43 25.13 -33.45
C GLN A 180 -13.70 24.33 -32.15
N GLU A 181 -13.43 25.00 -31.02
CA GLU A 181 -14.02 24.80 -29.67
C GLU A 181 -13.78 23.50 -28.88
N ARG A 182 -12.77 23.53 -28.00
CA ARG A 182 -12.92 23.54 -26.51
C ARG A 182 -11.54 23.45 -25.85
N SER A 183 -10.94 24.59 -25.55
CA SER A 183 -9.59 24.72 -24.96
C SER A 183 -9.45 24.19 -23.52
N GLY A 184 -10.45 23.47 -22.99
CA GLY A 184 -10.49 22.94 -21.62
C GLY A 184 -10.30 21.42 -21.49
N SER A 185 -10.66 20.61 -22.50
CA SER A 185 -10.62 19.13 -22.39
C SER A 185 -9.27 18.50 -22.74
N THR A 186 -8.43 19.22 -23.48
CA THR A 186 -7.20 18.69 -24.12
C THR A 186 -6.06 18.45 -23.14
N GLY A 187 -5.81 19.40 -22.22
CA GLY A 187 -4.88 19.18 -21.11
C GLY A 187 -5.47 18.27 -20.01
N ASP A 188 -6.78 18.09 -20.02
CA ASP A 188 -7.49 17.33 -18.99
C ASP A 188 -7.27 15.82 -19.13
N ALA A 189 -7.19 15.30 -20.36
CA ALA A 189 -6.87 13.89 -20.61
C ALA A 189 -5.45 13.53 -20.14
N GLY A 190 -4.45 14.38 -20.43
CA GLY A 190 -3.08 14.20 -19.95
C GLY A 190 -2.97 14.31 -18.44
N ARG A 191 -3.63 15.31 -17.82
CA ARG A 191 -3.68 15.44 -16.34
C ARG A 191 -4.41 14.27 -15.69
N ALA A 192 -5.50 13.77 -16.27
CA ALA A 192 -6.24 12.62 -15.77
C ALA A 192 -5.48 11.29 -15.93
N PHE A 193 -4.59 11.20 -16.93
CA PHE A 193 -3.65 10.08 -17.06
C PHE A 193 -2.59 10.15 -15.97
N LEU A 194 -1.94 11.31 -15.78
CA LEU A 194 -0.92 11.50 -14.76
C LEU A 194 -1.48 11.35 -13.33
N ALA A 195 -2.70 11.81 -13.07
CA ALA A 195 -3.39 11.64 -11.79
C ALA A 195 -3.63 10.16 -11.43
N ARG A 196 -3.65 9.26 -12.42
CA ARG A 196 -3.84 7.82 -12.24
C ARG A 196 -2.59 7.02 -12.66
N VAL A 197 -1.42 7.66 -12.73
CA VAL A 197 -0.21 7.04 -13.28
C VAL A 197 0.23 5.80 -12.49
N VAL A 198 0.03 5.80 -11.17
CA VAL A 198 0.31 4.64 -10.30
C VAL A 198 -0.64 3.48 -10.62
N ASP A 199 -1.94 3.74 -10.77
CA ASP A 199 -2.92 2.72 -11.15
C ASP A 199 -2.64 2.16 -12.55
N GLN A 200 -2.22 3.01 -13.49
CA GLN A 200 -1.84 2.58 -14.84
C GLN A 200 -0.59 1.70 -14.79
N PHE A 201 0.42 2.09 -13.99
CA PHE A 201 1.63 1.31 -13.79
C PHE A 201 1.32 -0.09 -13.29
N TRP A 202 0.48 -0.23 -12.26
CA TRP A 202 0.10 -1.54 -11.73
C TRP A 202 -0.70 -2.38 -12.72
N ARG A 203 -1.69 -1.77 -13.40
CA ARG A 203 -2.45 -2.45 -14.45
C ARG A 203 -1.57 -2.96 -15.59
N THR A 204 -0.60 -2.17 -16.04
CA THR A 204 0.35 -2.59 -17.07
C THR A 204 1.35 -3.63 -16.54
N ALA A 205 1.73 -3.56 -15.27
CA ALA A 205 2.56 -4.56 -14.62
C ALA A 205 1.84 -5.90 -14.44
N GLY A 206 0.50 -5.94 -14.50
CA GLY A 206 -0.31 -7.15 -14.36
C GLY A 206 -0.59 -7.52 -12.89
N VAL A 207 -0.58 -6.53 -12.00
CA VAL A 207 -0.90 -6.63 -10.57
C VAL A 207 -2.22 -5.93 -10.32
#